data_AF-A0A9X3NC43-F1
#
_entry.id   AF-A0A9X3NC43-F1
#
_cell.length_a   1.000
_cell.length_b   1.000
_cell.length_c   1.000
_cell.angle_alpha   90.00
_cell.angle_beta   90.00
_cell.angle_gamma   90.00
#
_symmetry.space_group_name_H-M   'P 1'
#
loop_
_entity.id
_entity.type
_entity.pdbx_description
1 polymer ?
#
loop_
_entity_poly.entity_id
_entity_poly.type
_entity_poly.pdbx_seq_one_letter_code
_entity_poly.pdbx_strand_id
1 'polypeptide(L)'
;MHGADGTILHADLDSFFASVEQRDNPRLMGKPIAVGGGVITAASYEAKAYGVAGGMGGWAAKKLCPGLIFVPPRFDAYTKASKAVFKVFEDTSPLVEGLSIDEAFIDVRGMERIAGTPAEIAERLRVRVRDKVGLPITVGVARTKFLAKVASAQAKPDGLLVVPVDGELAFLHPLPVEACGVSARSRRASCTRAGS
;
A
#
# COMPACT_ATOMS: atom_id res chain seq x y z
N MET A 1 -20.64 15.11 -17.86
CA MET A 1 -19.21 15.41 -17.71
C MET A 1 -18.53 14.09 -17.38
N HIS A 2 -17.93 13.41 -18.36
CA HIS A 2 -17.22 12.14 -18.14
C HIS A 2 -15.71 12.44 -18.15
N GLY A 3 -14.99 12.02 -17.10
CA GLY A 3 -13.56 11.67 -17.22
C GLY A 3 -12.49 12.63 -16.67
N ALA A 4 -12.67 13.28 -15.52
CA ALA A 4 -11.57 14.00 -14.86
C ALA A 4 -10.62 13.08 -14.06
N ASP A 5 -11.16 11.96 -13.57
CA ASP A 5 -10.42 10.98 -12.77
C ASP A 5 -10.00 9.78 -13.62
N GLY A 6 -8.85 9.20 -13.31
CA GLY A 6 -8.45 7.95 -13.93
C GLY A 6 -9.23 6.75 -13.42
N THR A 7 -9.30 5.69 -14.22
CA THR A 7 -10.11 4.49 -13.92
C THR A 7 -9.34 3.37 -13.22
N ILE A 8 -8.04 3.56 -12.96
CA ILE A 8 -7.19 2.53 -12.36
C ILE A 8 -7.01 2.84 -10.87
N LEU A 9 -7.42 1.89 -10.03
CA LEU A 9 -7.15 1.88 -8.60
C LEU A 9 -5.95 0.95 -8.34
N HIS A 10 -5.01 1.39 -7.52
CA HIS A 10 -4.04 0.51 -6.86
C HIS A 10 -4.39 0.45 -5.38
N ALA A 11 -4.77 -0.74 -4.91
CA ALA A 11 -5.09 -0.99 -3.51
C ALA A 11 -3.95 -1.78 -2.86
N ASP A 12 -3.47 -1.31 -1.71
CA ASP A 12 -2.31 -1.86 -1.00
C ASP A 12 -2.61 -1.94 0.51
N LEU A 13 -2.41 -3.12 1.11
CA LEU A 13 -2.59 -3.31 2.55
C LEU A 13 -1.46 -2.66 3.36
N ASP A 14 -1.90 -1.80 4.25
CA ASP A 14 -1.02 -1.00 5.09
C ASP A 14 -0.30 -1.86 6.13
N SER A 15 1.04 -1.89 6.07
CA SER A 15 1.88 -2.68 7.00
C SER A 15 1.37 -4.13 7.19
N PHE A 16 0.95 -4.77 6.10
CA PHE A 16 0.04 -5.92 6.10
C PHE A 16 0.20 -6.92 7.26
N PHE A 17 1.36 -7.58 7.39
CA PHE A 17 1.54 -8.60 8.44
C PHE A 17 1.43 -8.02 9.84
N ALA A 18 2.01 -6.84 10.09
CA ALA A 18 1.88 -6.18 11.40
C ALA A 18 0.42 -5.80 11.68
N SER A 19 -0.32 -5.32 10.68
CA SER A 19 -1.74 -4.99 10.87
C SER A 19 -2.62 -6.23 11.09
N VAL A 20 -2.29 -7.39 10.50
CA VAL A 20 -2.95 -8.66 10.84
C VAL A 20 -2.68 -9.05 12.30
N GLU A 21 -1.43 -8.93 12.76
CA GLU A 21 -1.09 -9.23 14.15
C GLU A 21 -1.77 -8.28 15.14
N GLN A 22 -1.86 -6.99 14.83
CA GLN A 22 -2.57 -6.01 15.66
C GLN A 22 -4.08 -6.26 15.69
N ARG A 23 -4.69 -6.53 14.52
CA ARG A 23 -6.12 -6.87 14.43
C ARG A 23 -6.48 -8.09 15.26
N ASP A 24 -5.68 -9.15 15.16
CA ASP A 24 -5.98 -10.43 15.82
C ASP A 24 -5.63 -10.43 17.32
N ASN A 25 -4.81 -9.47 17.77
CA ASN A 25 -4.39 -9.36 19.16
C ASN A 25 -4.52 -7.90 19.68
N PRO A 26 -5.60 -7.59 20.42
CA PRO A 26 -5.85 -6.25 20.95
C PRO A 26 -4.71 -5.70 21.83
N ARG A 27 -3.87 -6.56 22.41
CA ARG A 27 -2.72 -6.10 23.23
C ARG A 27 -1.61 -5.45 22.41
N LEU A 28 -1.61 -5.64 21.09
CA LEU A 28 -0.62 -5.11 20.14
C LEU A 28 -1.10 -3.82 19.45
N MET A 29 -2.41 -3.52 19.51
CA MET A 29 -2.99 -2.31 18.94
C MET A 29 -2.30 -1.05 19.48
N GLY A 30 -1.89 -0.15 18.59
CA GLY A 30 -1.24 1.10 18.97
C GLY A 30 0.20 0.95 19.45
N LYS A 31 0.81 -0.25 19.35
CA LYS A 31 2.16 -0.52 19.86
C LYS A 31 3.16 -0.72 18.73
N PRO A 32 4.43 -0.32 18.92
CA PRO A 32 5.49 -0.62 17.97
C PRO A 32 5.78 -2.13 17.98
N ILE A 33 5.23 -2.81 16.98
CA ILE A 33 5.50 -4.23 16.73
C ILE A 33 6.31 -4.44 15.45
N ALA A 34 7.06 -5.53 15.42
CA ALA A 34 7.72 -6.06 14.24
C ALA A 34 7.49 -7.57 14.12
N VAL A 35 7.12 -8.02 12.94
CA VAL A 35 6.99 -9.44 12.60
C VAL A 35 8.37 -9.98 12.24
N GLY A 36 8.75 -11.11 12.85
CA GLY A 36 10.10 -11.67 12.76
C GLY A 36 10.96 -11.31 13.99
N GLY A 37 12.24 -11.64 13.95
CA GLY A 37 13.15 -11.43 15.10
C GLY A 37 14.63 -11.39 14.73
N GLY A 38 15.09 -12.25 13.83
CA GLY A 38 16.43 -12.13 13.25
C GLY A 38 16.49 -11.01 12.21
N VAL A 39 15.61 -11.08 11.21
CA VAL A 39 15.35 -10.03 10.23
C VAL A 39 13.87 -9.66 10.32
N ILE A 40 13.58 -8.36 10.26
CA ILE A 40 12.21 -7.85 10.29
C ILE A 40 11.54 -8.15 8.95
N THR A 41 10.43 -8.89 8.98
CA THR A 41 9.60 -9.16 7.79
C THR A 41 8.66 -7.99 7.54
N ALA A 42 8.03 -7.47 8.58
CA ALA A 42 7.13 -6.31 8.52
C ALA A 42 7.19 -5.52 9.82
N ALA A 43 6.98 -4.21 9.73
CA ALA A 43 6.91 -3.31 10.87
C ALA A 43 5.58 -2.55 10.87
N SER A 44 4.99 -2.42 12.06
CA SER A 44 3.85 -1.53 12.30
C SER A 44 4.20 -0.07 12.01
N TYR A 45 3.20 0.79 11.81
CA TYR A 45 3.45 2.22 11.60
C TYR A 45 4.08 2.88 12.84
N GLU A 46 3.69 2.43 14.03
CA GLU A 46 4.27 2.84 15.30
C GLU A 46 5.76 2.50 15.36
N ALA A 47 6.17 1.33 14.86
CA ALA A 47 7.59 0.96 14.76
C ALA A 47 8.33 1.74 13.65
N LYS A 48 7.68 1.95 12.50
CA LYS A 48 8.23 2.75 11.39
C LYS A 48 8.50 4.20 11.78
N ALA A 49 7.73 4.77 12.70
CA ALA A 49 7.98 6.10 13.25
C ALA A 49 9.33 6.20 13.98
N TYR A 50 9.87 5.09 14.47
CA TYR A 50 11.24 5.01 15.02
C TYR A 50 12.30 4.68 13.97
N GLY A 51 11.93 4.58 12.70
CA GLY A 51 12.83 4.17 11.61
C GLY A 51 12.98 2.65 11.44
N VAL A 52 12.19 1.84 12.14
CA VAL A 52 12.19 0.38 11.93
C VAL A 52 11.57 0.04 10.59
N ALA A 53 12.27 -0.74 9.77
CA ALA A 53 11.82 -1.13 8.44
C ALA A 53 12.00 -2.63 8.20
N GLY A 54 11.25 -3.16 7.23
CA GLY A 54 11.46 -4.52 6.73
C GLY A 54 12.87 -4.70 6.17
N GLY A 55 13.42 -5.90 6.29
CA GLY A 55 14.80 -6.23 5.91
C GLY A 55 15.86 -5.81 6.93
N MET A 56 15.50 -5.03 7.97
CA MET A 56 16.41 -4.65 9.04
C MET A 56 16.71 -5.84 9.97
N GLY A 57 17.94 -5.93 10.48
CA GLY A 57 18.28 -6.89 11.53
C GLY A 57 17.59 -6.53 12.86
N GLY A 58 17.08 -7.53 13.59
CA GLY A 58 16.30 -7.30 14.81
C GLY A 58 17.05 -6.53 15.89
N TRP A 59 18.36 -6.73 16.01
CA TRP A 59 19.18 -5.95 16.94
C TRP A 59 19.23 -4.45 16.59
N ALA A 60 19.37 -4.12 15.30
CA ALA A 60 19.34 -2.75 14.84
C ALA A 60 17.96 -2.12 15.06
N ALA A 61 16.90 -2.88 14.78
CA ALA A 61 15.53 -2.46 15.04
C ALA A 61 15.27 -2.18 16.53
N LYS A 62 15.80 -3.03 17.43
CA LYS A 62 15.67 -2.85 18.89
C LYS A 62 16.46 -1.65 19.41
N LYS A 63 17.58 -1.29 18.77
CA LYS A 63 18.30 -0.05 19.08
C LYS A 63 17.52 1.19 18.70
N LEU A 64 16.87 1.18 17.53
CA LEU A 64 16.02 2.28 17.08
C LEU A 64 14.75 2.42 17.93
N CYS A 65 14.17 1.29 18.33
CA CYS A 65 12.96 1.24 19.15
C CYS A 65 13.16 0.28 20.35
N PRO A 66 13.63 0.77 21.51
CA PRO A 66 13.81 -0.07 22.70
C PRO A 66 12.52 -0.77 23.16
N GLY A 67 11.37 -0.13 22.93
CA GLY A 67 10.04 -0.68 23.19
C GLY A 67 9.51 -1.69 22.17
N LEU A 68 10.28 -2.01 21.11
CA LEU A 68 9.81 -2.85 20.01
C LEU A 68 9.41 -4.25 20.48
N ILE A 69 8.21 -4.68 20.09
CA ILE A 69 7.68 -6.01 20.38
C ILE A 69 7.88 -6.88 19.13
N PHE A 70 8.63 -7.97 19.28
CA PHE A 70 8.80 -8.96 18.23
C PHE A 70 7.65 -9.97 18.25
N VAL A 71 7.08 -10.25 17.08
CA VAL A 71 5.96 -11.17 16.90
C VAL A 71 6.36 -12.27 15.92
N PRO A 72 6.19 -13.56 16.26
CA PRO A 72 6.46 -14.64 15.32
C PRO A 72 5.46 -14.61 14.14
N PRO A 73 5.91 -14.88 12.90
CA PRO A 73 5.03 -14.81 11.74
C PRO A 73 3.97 -15.91 11.72
N ARG A 74 2.71 -15.56 11.41
CA ARG A 74 1.59 -16.49 11.21
C ARG A 74 1.12 -16.50 9.75
N PHE A 75 1.90 -17.12 8.86
CA PHE A 75 1.63 -17.10 7.41
C PHE A 75 0.22 -17.57 7.02
N ASP A 76 -0.34 -18.58 7.71
CA ASP A 76 -1.72 -19.02 7.45
C ASP A 76 -2.75 -17.91 7.71
N ALA A 77 -2.54 -17.10 8.75
CA ALA A 77 -3.40 -15.96 9.05
C ALA A 77 -3.26 -14.86 7.99
N TYR A 78 -2.05 -14.63 7.48
CA TYR A 78 -1.79 -13.67 6.42
C TYR A 78 -2.45 -14.11 5.10
N THR A 79 -2.30 -15.37 4.71
CA THR A 79 -2.97 -15.90 3.51
C THR A 79 -4.49 -15.85 3.64
N LYS A 80 -5.05 -16.18 4.81
CA LYS A 80 -6.49 -16.08 5.06
C LYS A 80 -6.99 -14.64 4.96
N ALA A 81 -6.26 -13.69 5.55
CA ALA A 81 -6.58 -12.27 5.47
C ALA A 81 -6.50 -11.75 4.03
N SER A 82 -5.43 -12.08 3.30
CA SER A 82 -5.24 -11.73 1.89
C SER A 82 -6.43 -12.22 1.04
N LYS A 83 -6.80 -13.50 1.14
CA LYS A 83 -7.97 -14.05 0.43
C LYS A 83 -9.27 -13.29 0.75
N ALA A 84 -9.48 -12.92 2.00
CA ALA A 84 -10.66 -12.15 2.41
C ALA A 84 -10.68 -10.75 1.79
N VAL A 85 -9.53 -10.09 1.70
CA VAL A 85 -9.40 -8.76 1.04
C VAL A 85 -9.58 -8.87 -0.46
N PHE A 86 -8.92 -9.84 -1.11
CA PHE A 86 -9.06 -10.05 -2.56
C PHE A 86 -10.49 -10.36 -2.98
N LYS A 87 -11.26 -11.09 -2.14
CA LYS A 87 -12.70 -11.24 -2.37
C LYS A 87 -13.44 -9.91 -2.40
N VAL A 88 -13.07 -8.95 -1.54
CA VAL A 88 -13.66 -7.59 -1.58
C VAL A 88 -13.23 -6.84 -2.84
N PHE A 89 -12.00 -7.04 -3.33
CA PHE A 89 -11.54 -6.48 -4.61
C PHE A 89 -12.35 -7.03 -5.78
N GLU A 90 -12.53 -8.34 -5.86
CA GLU A 90 -13.31 -9.04 -6.88
C GLU A 90 -14.80 -8.67 -6.84
N ASP A 91 -15.37 -8.45 -5.63
CA ASP A 91 -16.72 -7.91 -5.46
C ASP A 91 -16.84 -6.42 -5.87
N THR A 92 -15.71 -5.73 -6.09
CA THR A 92 -15.68 -4.29 -6.43
C THR A 92 -15.61 -4.08 -7.93
N SER A 93 -14.86 -4.92 -8.66
CA SER A 93 -14.79 -4.92 -10.12
C SER A 93 -14.48 -6.32 -10.64
N PRO A 94 -15.00 -6.71 -11.82
CA PRO A 94 -14.56 -7.94 -12.48
C PRO A 94 -13.10 -7.88 -12.99
N LEU A 95 -12.49 -6.69 -13.06
CA LEU A 95 -11.13 -6.48 -13.58
C LEU A 95 -10.15 -6.25 -12.43
N VAL A 96 -9.74 -7.34 -11.79
CA VAL A 96 -8.74 -7.35 -10.71
C VAL A 96 -7.48 -8.07 -11.17
N GLU A 97 -6.33 -7.45 -10.93
CA GLU A 97 -5.01 -8.03 -11.18
C GLU A 97 -4.19 -7.97 -9.89
N GLY A 98 -3.95 -9.12 -9.27
CA GLY A 98 -3.09 -9.23 -8.09
C GLY A 98 -1.60 -9.15 -8.45
N LEU A 99 -0.84 -8.34 -7.73
CA LEU A 99 0.62 -8.24 -7.87
C LEU A 99 1.34 -9.07 -6.80
N SER A 100 0.79 -9.10 -5.59
CA SER A 100 1.27 -9.86 -4.44
C SER A 100 0.09 -10.29 -3.56
N ILE A 101 0.39 -10.82 -2.37
CA ILE A 101 -0.63 -11.14 -1.35
C ILE A 101 -1.30 -9.89 -0.75
N ASP A 102 -0.72 -8.70 -0.94
CA ASP A 102 -1.13 -7.47 -0.30
C ASP A 102 -1.41 -6.29 -1.24
N GLU A 103 -1.22 -6.46 -2.56
CA GLU A 103 -1.50 -5.42 -3.56
C GLU A 103 -2.21 -5.95 -4.81
N ALA A 104 -3.12 -5.12 -5.34
CA ALA A 104 -3.82 -5.37 -6.59
C ALA A 104 -4.10 -4.07 -7.37
N PHE A 105 -4.14 -4.19 -8.70
CA PHE A 105 -4.79 -3.20 -9.55
C PHE A 105 -6.26 -3.57 -9.77
N ILE A 106 -7.13 -2.58 -9.77
CA ILE A 106 -8.57 -2.73 -10.00
C ILE A 106 -8.97 -1.69 -11.05
N ASP A 107 -9.45 -2.13 -12.22
CA ASP A 107 -9.98 -1.22 -13.25
C ASP A 107 -11.48 -1.04 -13.06
N VAL A 108 -11.92 0.21 -12.90
CA VAL A 108 -13.33 0.56 -12.66
C VAL A 108 -13.97 1.27 -13.86
N ARG A 109 -13.33 1.21 -15.03
CA ARG A 109 -13.85 1.80 -16.26
C ARG A 109 -15.24 1.27 -16.59
N GLY A 110 -16.17 2.19 -16.88
CA GLY A 110 -17.54 1.84 -17.26
C GLY A 110 -18.45 1.53 -16.07
N MET A 111 -17.93 1.59 -14.84
CA MET A 111 -18.72 1.37 -13.62
C MET A 111 -19.43 2.63 -13.12
N GLU A 112 -19.21 3.79 -13.73
CA GLU A 112 -19.60 5.10 -13.20
C GLU A 112 -21.11 5.23 -12.97
N ARG A 113 -21.92 4.58 -13.82
CA ARG A 113 -23.39 4.61 -13.70
C ARG A 113 -23.95 3.70 -12.61
N ILE A 114 -23.21 2.67 -12.22
CA ILE A 114 -23.68 1.61 -11.31
C ILE A 114 -23.07 1.79 -9.92
N ALA A 115 -21.82 2.23 -9.87
CA ALA A 115 -21.03 2.35 -8.66
C ALA A 115 -20.52 3.78 -8.41
N GLY A 116 -20.83 4.77 -9.24
CA GLY A 116 -20.34 6.14 -9.04
C GLY A 116 -18.89 6.33 -9.49
N THR A 117 -18.29 7.47 -9.17
CA THR A 117 -16.98 7.89 -9.69
C THR A 117 -15.84 6.97 -9.20
N PRO A 118 -14.69 6.92 -9.90
CA PRO A 118 -13.52 6.17 -9.42
C PRO A 118 -13.09 6.52 -8.00
N ALA A 119 -13.18 7.80 -7.62
CA ALA A 119 -12.90 8.27 -6.26
C ALA A 119 -13.91 7.70 -5.23
N GLU A 120 -15.21 7.72 -5.55
CA GLU A 120 -16.26 7.14 -4.69
C GLU A 120 -16.13 5.62 -4.57
N ILE A 121 -15.75 4.93 -5.65
CA ILE A 121 -15.48 3.49 -5.64
C ILE A 121 -14.28 3.18 -4.74
N ALA A 122 -13.21 3.96 -4.86
CA ALA A 122 -12.00 3.79 -4.04
C ALA A 122 -12.29 4.02 -2.54
N GLU A 123 -13.05 5.06 -2.19
CA GLU A 123 -13.41 5.33 -0.79
C GLU A 123 -14.29 4.21 -0.21
N ARG A 124 -15.32 3.76 -0.96
CA ARG A 124 -16.13 2.63 -0.52
C ARG A 124 -15.32 1.33 -0.44
N LEU A 125 -14.34 1.13 -1.31
CA LEU A 125 -13.46 -0.04 -1.22
C LEU A 125 -12.68 -0.04 0.09
N ARG A 126 -12.09 1.10 0.47
CA ARG A 126 -11.38 1.26 1.77
C ARG A 126 -12.29 0.91 2.94
N VAL A 127 -13.49 1.52 2.99
CA VAL A 127 -14.48 1.26 4.03
C VAL A 127 -14.90 -0.21 4.06
N ARG A 128 -15.20 -0.82 2.91
CA ARG A 128 -15.60 -2.23 2.82
C ARG A 128 -14.52 -3.18 3.32
N VAL A 129 -13.24 -2.94 3.01
CA VAL A 129 -12.15 -3.77 3.51
C VAL A 129 -11.97 -3.58 5.01
N ARG A 130 -12.07 -2.35 5.51
CA ARG A 130 -12.05 -2.04 6.94
C ARG A 130 -13.17 -2.78 7.67
N ASP A 131 -14.40 -2.70 7.20
CA ASP A 131 -15.57 -3.28 7.87
C ASP A 131 -15.59 -4.82 7.80
N LYS A 132 -15.29 -5.39 6.62
CA LYS A 132 -15.38 -6.84 6.41
C LYS A 132 -14.17 -7.61 6.94
N VAL A 133 -12.98 -7.02 6.88
CA VAL A 133 -11.71 -7.72 7.16
C VAL A 133 -10.96 -7.11 8.35
N GLY A 134 -11.30 -5.91 8.79
CA GLY A 134 -10.67 -5.23 9.91
C GLY A 134 -9.28 -4.69 9.59
N LEU A 135 -8.91 -4.55 8.31
CA LEU A 135 -7.58 -4.13 7.89
C LEU A 135 -7.61 -2.77 7.17
N PRO A 136 -6.60 -1.90 7.41
CA PRO A 136 -6.40 -0.70 6.62
C PRO A 136 -5.91 -1.07 5.21
N ILE A 137 -6.39 -0.32 4.22
CA ILE A 137 -5.76 -0.26 2.90
C ILE A 137 -5.58 1.20 2.50
N THR A 138 -4.55 1.45 1.72
CA THR A 138 -4.36 2.70 1.03
C THR A 138 -4.66 2.51 -0.45
N VAL A 139 -5.37 3.47 -1.05
CA VAL A 139 -5.77 3.41 -2.46
C VAL A 139 -5.26 4.63 -3.22
N GLY A 140 -4.63 4.39 -4.37
CA GLY A 140 -4.28 5.42 -5.33
C GLY A 140 -5.15 5.28 -6.58
N VAL A 141 -5.70 6.40 -7.07
CA VAL A 141 -6.53 6.44 -8.28
C VAL A 141 -5.79 7.26 -9.33
N ALA A 142 -5.59 6.69 -10.52
CA ALA A 142 -4.96 7.40 -11.63
C ALA A 142 -5.32 6.79 -12.98
N ARG A 143 -4.88 7.43 -14.07
CA ARG A 143 -5.14 6.96 -15.44
C ARG A 143 -4.35 5.69 -15.78
N THR A 144 -3.18 5.52 -15.18
CA THR A 144 -2.28 4.39 -15.44
C THR A 144 -1.98 3.63 -14.15
N LYS A 145 -1.69 2.33 -14.28
CA LYS A 145 -1.24 1.47 -13.17
C LYS A 145 -0.03 2.04 -12.43
N PHE A 146 0.95 2.55 -13.17
CA PHE A 146 2.14 3.16 -12.59
C PHE A 146 1.78 4.36 -11.69
N LEU A 147 1.01 5.31 -12.22
CA LEU A 147 0.60 6.49 -11.45
C LEU A 147 -0.26 6.11 -10.25
N ALA A 148 -1.16 5.14 -10.39
CA ALA A 148 -2.00 4.67 -9.29
C ALA A 148 -1.15 4.08 -8.15
N LYS A 149 -0.12 3.30 -8.49
CA LYS A 149 0.83 2.74 -7.51
C LYS A 149 1.65 3.83 -6.81
N VAL A 150 2.13 4.83 -7.56
CA VAL A 150 2.84 5.97 -6.96
C VAL A 150 1.91 6.77 -6.05
N ALA A 151 0.67 7.00 -6.48
CA ALA A 151 -0.34 7.71 -5.70
C ALA A 151 -0.67 7.01 -4.39
N SER A 152 -0.88 5.68 -4.40
CA SER A 152 -1.13 4.94 -3.17
C SER A 152 0.08 4.99 -2.24
N ALA A 153 1.32 4.95 -2.77
CA ALA A 153 2.51 5.04 -1.94
C ALA A 153 2.62 6.39 -1.21
N GLN A 154 2.24 7.50 -1.88
CA GLN A 154 2.21 8.84 -1.27
C GLN A 154 1.05 9.03 -0.27
N ALA A 155 -0.02 8.24 -0.41
CA ALA A 155 -1.21 8.34 0.43
C ALA A 155 -1.10 7.54 1.74
N LYS A 156 -0.08 6.71 1.92
CA LYS A 156 0.04 5.87 3.13
C LYS A 156 0.27 6.71 4.39
N PRO A 157 -0.25 6.29 5.56
CA PRO A 157 -1.14 5.14 5.79
C PRO A 157 -2.64 5.47 5.67
N ASP A 158 -3.45 4.43 5.44
CA ASP A 158 -4.92 4.44 5.43
C ASP A 158 -5.50 5.64 4.67
N GLY A 159 -4.97 5.88 3.47
CA GLY A 159 -5.28 7.06 2.69
C GLY A 159 -5.90 6.76 1.33
N LEU A 160 -6.40 7.84 0.72
CA LEU A 160 -6.87 7.85 -0.67
C LEU A 160 -6.24 9.05 -1.37
N LEU A 161 -5.58 8.82 -2.50
CA LEU A 161 -5.09 9.89 -3.36
C LEU A 161 -5.57 9.68 -4.80
N VAL A 162 -6.27 10.69 -5.32
CA VAL A 162 -6.72 10.74 -6.70
C VAL A 162 -5.80 11.68 -7.48
N VAL A 163 -5.17 11.16 -8.54
CA VAL A 163 -4.39 11.95 -9.48
C VAL A 163 -5.30 12.33 -10.65
N PRO A 164 -5.65 13.62 -10.81
CA PRO A 164 -6.44 14.07 -11.94
C PRO A 164 -5.72 13.78 -13.26
N VAL A 165 -6.47 13.43 -14.30
CA VAL A 165 -5.90 13.06 -15.63
C VAL A 165 -5.05 14.19 -16.21
N ASP A 166 -5.44 15.45 -16.00
CA ASP A 166 -4.70 16.63 -16.47
C ASP A 166 -3.67 17.15 -15.44
N GLY A 167 -3.58 16.52 -14.27
CA GLY A 167 -2.71 16.90 -13.15
C GLY A 167 -1.47 16.00 -12.97
N GLU A 168 -1.27 15.03 -13.84
CA GLU A 168 -0.24 13.98 -13.67
C GLU A 168 1.19 14.54 -13.57
N LEU A 169 1.54 15.52 -14.42
CA LEU A 169 2.87 16.14 -14.39
C LEU A 169 3.11 16.94 -13.10
N ALA A 170 2.10 17.69 -12.66
CA ALA A 170 2.17 18.44 -11.41
C ALA A 170 2.31 17.52 -10.19
N PHE A 171 1.67 16.34 -10.24
CA PHE A 171 1.84 15.31 -9.22
C PHE A 171 3.24 14.68 -9.22
N LEU A 172 3.82 14.39 -10.39
CA LEU A 172 5.12 13.72 -10.50
C LEU A 172 6.32 14.63 -10.29
N HIS A 173 6.29 15.88 -10.76
CA HIS A 173 7.42 16.81 -10.72
C HIS A 173 8.10 16.99 -9.34
N PRO A 174 7.37 17.09 -8.21
CA PRO A 174 8.00 17.26 -6.91
C PRO A 174 8.54 15.95 -6.31
N LEU A 175 8.22 14.79 -6.89
CA LEU A 175 8.59 13.50 -6.31
C LEU A 175 10.04 13.13 -6.64
N PRO A 176 10.81 12.64 -5.65
CA PRO A 176 12.13 12.08 -5.92
C PRO A 176 11.99 10.81 -6.79
N VAL A 177 12.99 10.51 -7.62
CA VAL A 177 12.96 9.37 -8.56
C VAL A 177 12.71 8.03 -7.84
N GLU A 178 13.13 7.93 -6.59
CA GLU A 178 12.94 6.80 -5.70
C GLU A 178 11.45 6.56 -5.35
N ALA A 179 10.65 7.63 -5.28
CA ALA A 179 9.21 7.56 -5.04
C ALA A 179 8.44 7.00 -6.24
N CYS A 180 9.06 6.98 -7.43
CA CYS A 180 8.53 6.36 -8.64
C CYS A 180 8.77 4.83 -8.70
N GLY A 181 9.21 4.19 -7.61
CA GLY A 181 9.47 2.74 -7.59
C GLY A 181 10.72 2.32 -8.38
N VAL A 182 11.57 3.28 -8.78
CA VAL A 182 12.88 3.00 -9.36
C VAL A 182 13.81 2.55 -8.24
N SER A 183 13.97 1.24 -8.08
CA SER A 183 14.90 0.69 -7.09
C SER A 183 16.33 1.18 -7.37
N ALA A 184 17.13 1.39 -6.31
CA ALA A 184 18.53 1.85 -6.39
C ALA A 184 19.44 0.98 -7.28
N ARG A 185 18.98 -0.21 -7.72
CA ARG A 185 19.67 -1.08 -8.67
C ARG A 185 19.77 -0.50 -10.09
N SER A 186 18.92 0.44 -10.50
CA SER A 186 19.00 1.02 -11.85
C SER A 186 20.00 2.18 -11.98
N ARG A 187 20.60 2.68 -10.88
CA ARG A 187 21.57 3.80 -10.95
C ARG A 187 22.92 3.44 -11.54
N ARG A 188 23.28 2.16 -11.65
CA ARG A 188 24.61 1.75 -12.14
C ARG A 188 24.75 1.73 -13.67
N ALA A 189 23.77 2.17 -14.44
CA ALA A 189 23.89 2.09 -15.91
C ALA A 189 23.13 3.19 -16.70
N SER A 190 23.18 4.47 -16.32
CA SER A 190 22.84 5.57 -17.27
C SER A 190 23.06 6.98 -16.71
N CYS A 191 24.18 7.26 -16.03
CA CYS A 191 24.54 8.65 -15.73
C CYS A 191 26.07 8.82 -15.73
N THR A 192 26.69 8.61 -16.89
CA THR A 192 28.08 9.02 -17.14
C THR A 192 28.35 9.57 -18.53
N ARG A 193 27.34 9.93 -19.34
CA ARG A 193 27.59 10.66 -20.60
C ARG A 193 26.38 11.49 -21.01
N ALA A 194 26.42 12.77 -20.67
CA ALA A 194 25.89 13.88 -21.46
C ALA A 194 26.41 15.18 -20.81
N GLY A 195 27.69 15.45 -21.07
CA GLY A 195 28.39 16.67 -20.71
C GLY A 195 29.36 16.96 -21.84
N SER A 196 28.82 17.53 -22.91
CA SER A 196 29.51 18.21 -24.02
C SER A 196 28.45 18.85 -24.90
#